data_AF-A0A3P1YCR6-F1
#
_entry.id   AF-A0A3P1YCR6-F1
#
_cell.length_a   1.000
_cell.length_b   1.000
_cell.length_c   1.000
_cell.angle_alpha   90.00
_cell.angle_beta   90.00
_cell.angle_gamma   90.00
#
_symmetry.space_group_name_H-M   'P 1'
#
loop_
_entity.id
_entity.type
_entity.pdbx_description
1 polymer ?
#
loop_
_entity_poly.entity_id
_entity_poly.type
_entity_poly.pdbx_seq_one_letter_code
_entity_poly.pdbx_strand_id
1 'polypeptide(L)'
;ASKNLKSSLVVLPFQDKNGMKALDKTISFLAGQIESLESELADLASSEFDRQVKLLTSIKGIGITLATALIVATGGFSYFDNAKQVSRFIGICP
;
A
#
# COMPACT_ATOMS: atom_id res chain seq x y z
N ALA A 1 -6.15 7.78 10.26
CA ALA A 1 -6.66 8.91 11.08
C ALA A 1 -8.19 8.89 11.22
N SER A 2 -8.97 8.98 10.14
CA SER A 2 -10.45 9.10 10.19
C SER A 2 -11.18 7.95 10.87
N LYS A 3 -10.69 6.71 10.71
CA LYS A 3 -11.23 5.53 11.41
C LYS A 3 -11.06 5.62 12.93
N ASN A 4 -9.89 6.10 13.37
CA ASN A 4 -9.60 6.31 14.80
C ASN A 4 -10.44 7.44 15.37
N LEU A 5 -10.64 8.52 14.61
CA LEU A 5 -11.54 9.61 14.97
C LEU A 5 -12.97 9.08 15.16
N LYS A 6 -13.47 8.25 14.23
CA LYS A 6 -14.79 7.62 14.37
C LYS A 6 -14.89 6.83 15.68
N SER A 7 -13.91 5.97 15.96
CA SER A 7 -13.89 5.17 17.19
C SER A 7 -13.88 6.05 18.44
N SER A 8 -13.17 7.19 18.42
CA SER A 8 -13.16 8.14 19.53
C SER A 8 -14.48 8.89 19.72
N LEU A 9 -15.26 9.10 18.66
CA LEU A 9 -16.54 9.82 18.72
C LEU A 9 -17.71 8.91 19.13
N VAL A 10 -17.64 7.61 18.82
CA VAL A 10 -18.68 6.64 19.18
C VAL A 10 -18.81 6.45 20.71
N VAL A 11 -17.73 6.66 21.46
CA VAL A 11 -17.75 6.49 22.93
C VAL A 11 -18.28 7.71 23.68
N LEU A 12 -18.59 8.81 22.99
CA LEU A 12 -19.08 10.03 23.63
C LEU A 12 -20.58 9.93 23.98
N PRO A 13 -21.01 10.53 25.10
CA PRO A 13 -22.40 10.48 25.56
C PRO A 13 -23.37 11.23 24.63
N PHE A 14 -22.85 12.14 23.80
CA PHE A 14 -23.61 12.81 22.76
C PHE A 14 -22.92 12.60 21.42
N GLN A 15 -23.67 12.13 20.43
CA GLN A 15 -23.19 11.86 19.08
C GLN A 15 -23.97 12.72 18.09
N ASP A 16 -23.26 13.53 17.30
CA ASP A 16 -23.86 14.17 16.14
C ASP A 16 -24.06 13.15 15.01
N LYS A 17 -25.33 12.81 14.74
CA LYS A 17 -25.69 11.84 13.70
C LYS A 17 -25.26 12.27 12.31
N ASN A 18 -25.25 13.57 12.02
CA ASN A 18 -24.86 14.07 10.70
C ASN A 18 -23.36 14.00 10.51
N GLY A 19 -22.57 14.46 11.50
CA GLY A 19 -21.12 14.32 11.53
C GLY A 19 -20.66 12.86 11.43
N MET A 20 -21.31 11.93 12.15
CA MET A 20 -21.01 10.50 12.08
C MET A 20 -21.26 9.91 10.68
N LYS A 21 -22.38 10.27 10.04
CA LYS A 21 -22.69 9.85 8.66
C LYS A 21 -21.70 10.43 7.65
N ALA A 22 -21.32 11.70 7.81
CA ALA A 22 -20.33 12.34 6.95
C ALA A 22 -18.97 11.64 7.08
N LEU A 23 -18.55 11.36 8.31
CA LEU A 23 -17.30 10.64 8.59
C LEU A 23 -17.29 9.23 8.00
N ASP A 24 -18.41 8.52 8.07
CA ASP A 24 -18.55 7.19 7.45
C ASP A 24 -18.42 7.24 5.93
N LYS A 25 -19.10 8.18 5.28
CA LYS A 25 -18.96 8.40 3.83
C LYS A 25 -17.51 8.70 3.45
N THR A 26 -16.83 9.54 4.23
CA THR A 26 -15.42 9.87 3.99
C THR A 26 -14.51 8.66 4.16
N ILE A 27 -14.73 7.82 5.18
CA ILE A 27 -13.94 6.59 5.38
C ILE A 27 -14.14 5.64 4.21
N SER A 28 -15.38 5.39 3.79
CA SER A 28 -15.68 4.51 2.65
C SER A 28 -15.12 5.06 1.34
N PHE A 29 -15.24 6.36 1.11
CA PHE A 29 -14.68 7.01 -0.08
C PHE A 29 -13.16 6.85 -0.14
N LEU A 30 -12.45 7.21 0.94
CA LEU A 30 -10.99 7.08 0.98
C LEU A 30 -10.54 5.62 0.86
N ALA A 31 -11.26 4.67 1.44
CA ALA A 31 -10.94 3.24 1.31
C ALA A 31 -11.04 2.78 -0.17
N GLY A 32 -12.11 3.17 -0.87
CA GLY A 32 -12.27 2.86 -2.29
C GLY A 32 -11.20 3.53 -3.17
N GLN A 33 -10.83 4.78 -2.85
CA GLN A 33 -9.74 5.46 -3.57
C GLN A 33 -8.39 4.76 -3.39
N ILE A 34 -8.10 4.24 -2.19
CA ILE A 34 -6.87 3.47 -1.93
C ILE A 34 -6.88 2.19 -2.76
N GLU A 35 -7.99 1.43 -2.75
CA GLU A 35 -8.11 0.17 -3.50
C GLU A 35 -7.97 0.38 -5.01
N SER A 36 -8.58 1.44 -5.57
CA SER A 36 -8.41 1.80 -6.98
C SER A 36 -6.96 2.07 -7.33
N LEU A 37 -6.28 2.91 -6.52
CA LEU A 37 -4.87 3.25 -6.75
C LEU A 37 -3.94 2.04 -6.60
N GLU A 38 -4.21 1.14 -5.64
CA GLU A 38 -3.44 -0.09 -5.48
C GLU A 38 -3.60 -1.02 -6.69
N SER A 39 -4.82 -1.13 -7.24
CA SER A 39 -5.07 -1.90 -8.46
C SER A 39 -4.36 -1.31 -9.66
N GLU A 40 -4.49 0.00 -9.89
CA GLU A 40 -3.83 0.70 -11.00
C GLU A 40 -2.30 0.53 -10.94
N LEU A 41 -1.71 0.60 -9.74
CA LEU A 41 -0.28 0.42 -9.54
C LEU A 41 0.15 -1.03 -9.82
N ALA A 42 -0.64 -2.02 -9.41
CA ALA A 42 -0.37 -3.43 -9.68
C ALA A 42 -0.47 -3.76 -11.17
N ASP A 43 -1.45 -3.18 -11.86
CA ASP A 43 -1.63 -3.34 -13.30
C ASP A 43 -0.46 -2.71 -14.07
N LEU A 44 -0.06 -1.49 -13.69
CA LEU A 44 1.10 -0.81 -14.27
C LEU A 44 2.37 -1.63 -14.05
N ALA A 45 2.63 -2.07 -12.82
CA ALA A 45 3.80 -2.89 -12.50
C ALA A 45 3.80 -4.23 -13.25
N SER A 46 2.64 -4.86 -13.42
CA SER A 46 2.53 -6.09 -14.19
C SER A 46 2.75 -5.86 -15.69
N SER A 47 2.37 -4.70 -16.23
CA SER A 47 2.57 -4.38 -17.64
C SER A 47 4.02 -3.98 -17.97
N GLU A 48 4.66 -3.17 -17.13
CA GLU A 48 6.02 -2.65 -17.37
C GLU A 48 7.12 -3.56 -16.81
N PHE A 49 6.83 -4.27 -15.72
CA PHE A 49 7.80 -5.07 -14.97
C PHE A 49 7.35 -6.52 -14.78
N ASP A 50 6.62 -7.09 -15.75
CA ASP A 50 6.06 -8.47 -15.72
C ASP A 50 7.10 -9.51 -15.25
N ARG A 51 8.32 -9.42 -15.76
CA ARG A 51 9.41 -10.34 -15.39
C ARG A 51 9.77 -10.20 -13.91
N GLN A 52 9.95 -8.99 -13.41
CA GLN A 52 10.28 -8.71 -12.02
C GLN A 52 9.14 -9.14 -11.10
N VAL A 53 7.89 -8.85 -11.49
CA VAL A 53 6.69 -9.28 -10.76
C VAL A 53 6.68 -10.80 -10.62
N LYS A 54 6.81 -11.55 -11.72
CA LYS A 54 6.83 -13.03 -11.71
C LYS A 54 7.95 -13.59 -10.83
N LEU A 55 9.15 -13.02 -10.91
CA LEU A 55 10.29 -13.44 -10.10
C LEU A 55 10.04 -13.19 -8.62
N LEU A 56 9.53 -12.02 -8.25
CA LEU A 56 9.24 -11.68 -6.85
C LEU A 56 8.10 -12.53 -6.29
N THR A 57 7.00 -12.71 -7.03
CA THR A 57 5.85 -13.51 -6.57
C THR A 57 6.14 -15.01 -6.51
N SER A 58 7.22 -15.49 -7.15
CA SER A 58 7.66 -16.88 -7.00
C SER A 58 8.23 -17.19 -5.61
N ILE A 59 8.62 -16.15 -4.85
CA ILE A 59 9.15 -16.29 -3.51
C ILE A 59 7.97 -16.45 -2.54
N LYS A 60 7.96 -17.56 -1.80
CA LYS A 60 6.91 -17.82 -0.81
C LYS A 60 6.84 -16.69 0.22
N GLY A 61 5.67 -16.06 0.34
CA GLY A 61 5.43 -14.92 1.22
C GLY A 61 5.48 -13.55 0.53
N ILE A 62 5.84 -13.49 -0.75
CA ILE A 62 5.77 -12.26 -1.54
C ILE A 62 4.54 -12.31 -2.46
N GLY A 63 3.51 -11.54 -2.12
CA GLY A 63 2.35 -11.33 -2.98
C GLY A 63 2.54 -10.17 -3.96
N ILE A 64 1.56 -9.96 -4.85
CA ILE A 64 1.60 -8.90 -5.87
C ILE A 64 1.78 -7.49 -5.28
N THR A 65 1.14 -7.20 -4.14
CA THR A 65 1.27 -5.91 -3.45
C THR A 65 2.70 -5.66 -2.98
N LEU A 66 3.34 -6.68 -2.38
CA LEU A 66 4.71 -6.56 -1.91
C LEU A 66 5.70 -6.51 -3.09
N ALA A 67 5.47 -7.31 -4.13
CA ALA A 67 6.28 -7.28 -5.34
C ALA A 67 6.24 -5.89 -6.01
N THR A 68 5.04 -5.32 -6.16
CA THR A 68 4.82 -3.98 -6.72
C THR A 68 5.52 -2.92 -5.86
N ALA A 69 5.35 -2.98 -4.53
CA ALA A 69 6.01 -2.04 -3.62
C ALA A 69 7.53 -2.10 -3.71
N LEU A 70 8.13 -3.29 -3.81
CA LEU A 70 9.57 -3.47 -3.98
C LEU A 70 10.06 -2.92 -5.32
N ILE A 71 9.33 -3.19 -6.41
CA ILE A 71 9.65 -2.67 -7.74
C ILE A 71 9.60 -1.13 -7.71
N VAL A 72 8.52 -0.53 -7.20
CA VAL A 72 8.36 0.93 -7.15
C VAL A 72 9.43 1.58 -6.26
N ALA A 73 9.68 1.04 -5.06
CA ALA A 73 10.67 1.58 -4.13
C ALA A 73 12.11 1.51 -4.66
N THR A 74 12.40 0.59 -5.58
CA THR A 74 13.74 0.38 -6.15
C THR A 74 13.89 0.88 -7.59
N GLY A 75 12.83 1.46 -8.17
CA GLY A 75 12.81 1.84 -9.58
C GLY A 75 12.98 0.65 -10.52
N GLY A 76 12.34 -0.49 -10.23
CA GLY A 76 12.57 -1.74 -10.95
C GLY A 76 13.98 -2.30 -10.76
N PHE A 77 14.58 -2.05 -9.59
CA PHE A 77 15.97 -2.35 -9.23
C PHE A 77 17.03 -1.55 -10.00
N SER A 78 16.67 -0.45 -10.67
CA SER A 78 17.64 0.42 -11.35
C SER A 78 18.27 1.48 -10.44
N TYR A 79 17.70 1.75 -9.26
CA TYR A 79 18.26 2.73 -8.31
C TYR A 79 19.53 2.24 -7.60
N PHE A 80 19.89 0.96 -7.78
CA PHE A 80 20.99 0.32 -7.08
C PHE A 80 21.86 -0.47 -8.06
N ASP A 81 23.18 -0.39 -7.88
CA ASP A 81 24.15 -1.06 -8.75
C ASP A 81 24.26 -2.56 -8.45
N ASN A 82 23.91 -2.97 -7.22
CA ASN A 82 24.04 -4.35 -6.78
C ASN A 82 23.08 -4.71 -5.64
N ALA A 83 22.87 -6.02 -5.47
CA ALA A 83 21.98 -6.56 -4.46
C ALA A 83 22.34 -6.20 -3.00
N LYS A 84 23.61 -5.87 -2.69
CA LYS A 84 24.01 -5.47 -1.34
C LYS A 84 23.50 -4.07 -0.98
N GLN A 85 23.43 -3.17 -1.96
CA GLN A 85 22.84 -1.86 -1.73
C GLN A 85 21.33 -1.97 -1.47
N VAL A 86 20.64 -2.84 -2.22
CA VAL A 86 19.23 -3.16 -2.00
C VAL A 86 19.01 -3.73 -0.60
N SER A 87 19.81 -4.73 -0.18
CA SER A 87 19.65 -5.36 1.13
C SER A 87 19.93 -4.41 2.30
N ARG A 88 20.84 -3.44 2.14
CA ARG A 88 21.06 -2.35 3.09
C ARG A 88 19.89 -1.38 3.13
N PHE A 89 19.36 -0.99 1.98
CA PHE A 89 18.23 -0.08 1.88
C PHE A 89 16.98 -0.62 2.59
N ILE A 90 16.71 -1.93 2.45
CA ILE A 90 15.58 -2.60 3.13
C ILE A 90 15.91 -3.05 4.56
N GLY A 91 17.11 -2.76 5.08
CA GLY A 91 17.50 -3.05 6.46
C GLY A 91 17.76 -4.52 6.79
N ILE A 92 18.00 -5.38 5.79
CA ILE A 92 18.32 -6.80 5.99
C ILE A 92 19.83 -7.03 6.18
N CYS A 93 20.66 -6.17 5.59
CA CYS A 93 22.12 -6.26 5.70
C CYS A 93 22.67 -5.00 6.40
N PRO A 94 23.48 -5.14 7.46
CA PRO A 94 24.13 -4.01 8.13
C PRO A 94 25.21 -3.32 7.27
#